data_AF-A0A368F195-F1
#
_entry.id   AF-A0A368F195-F1
#
_cell.length_a   1.000
_cell.length_b   1.000
_cell.length_c   1.000
_cell.angle_alpha   90.00
_cell.angle_beta   90.00
_cell.angle_gamma   90.00
#
_symmetry.space_group_name_H-M   'P 1'
#
loop_
_entity.id
_entity.type
_entity.pdbx_description
1 polymer ?
#
loop_
_entity_poly.entity_id
_entity_poly.type
_entity_poly.pdbx_seq_one_letter_code
_entity_poly.pdbx_strand_id
1 'polypeptide(L)' 'PGDLSISMRGVERNKHFKVQTIGGQLHIGSRAFPSMTSLIQHYTANPIFSSGTEKLYLTRPLAK' A
#
# COMPACT_ATOMS: atom_id res chain seq x y z
N PRO A 1 -15.32 -11.35 2.49
CA PRO A 1 -14.37 -11.94 1.50
C PRO A 1 -14.25 -11.01 0.29
N GLY A 2 -13.05 -10.47 -0.01
CA GLY A 2 -12.85 -9.55 -1.14
C GLY A 2 -11.93 -8.35 -0.88
N ASP A 3 -11.50 -8.13 0.36
CA ASP A 3 -10.51 -7.11 0.69
C ASP A 3 -9.09 -7.63 0.38
N LEU A 4 -8.28 -6.79 -0.28
CA LEU A 4 -6.87 -7.05 -0.54
C LEU A 4 -6.02 -6.50 0.62
N SER A 5 -4.78 -6.99 0.74
CA SER A 5 -3.81 -6.37 1.66
C SER A 5 -2.45 -6.20 0.99
N ILE A 6 -1.79 -5.10 1.31
CA ILE A 6 -0.40 -4.83 0.96
C ILE A 6 0.43 -5.07 2.20
N SER A 7 1.34 -6.03 2.13
CA SER A 7 2.25 -6.36 3.22
C SER A 7 3.64 -5.83 2.92
N MET A 8 4.24 -5.14 3.88
CA MET A 8 5.58 -4.58 3.77
C MET A 8 6.42 -4.94 4.98
N ARG A 9 7.70 -5.22 4.75
CA ARG A 9 8.68 -5.36 5.82
C ARG A 9 9.09 -3.97 6.31
N GLY A 10 8.64 -3.59 7.51
CA GLY A 10 9.15 -2.41 8.21
C GLY A 10 10.41 -2.74 9.01
N VAL A 11 11.01 -1.72 9.62
CA VAL A 11 12.23 -1.83 10.44
C VAL A 11 11.99 -2.70 11.67
N GLU A 12 10.91 -2.44 12.41
CA GLU A 12 10.59 -3.18 13.64
C GLU A 12 9.63 -4.34 13.41
N ARG A 13 8.64 -4.15 12.53
CA ARG A 13 7.59 -5.14 12.25
C ARG A 13 7.07 -5.03 10.84
N ASN A 14 6.51 -6.14 10.34
CA ASN A 14 5.73 -6.12 9.13
C ASN A 14 4.51 -5.21 9.30
N LYS A 15 4.20 -4.42 8.27
CA LYS A 15 3.01 -3.58 8.21
C LYS A 15 2.07 -4.13 7.14
N HIS A 16 0.80 -4.18 7.49
CA HIS A 16 -0.26 -4.66 6.61
C HIS A 16 -1.24 -3.50 6.39
N PHE A 17 -1.41 -3.12 5.12
CA PHE A 17 -2.33 -2.07 4.73
C PHE A 17 -3.55 -2.71 4.06
N LYS A 18 -4.73 -2.41 4.60
CA LYS A 18 -5.99 -2.87 4.02
C LYS A 18 -6.27 -2.12 2.72
N VAL A 19 -6.64 -2.85 1.69
CA VAL A 19 -7.10 -2.31 0.40
C VAL A 19 -8.52 -2.80 0.17
N GLN A 20 -9.47 -1.87 0.11
CA GLN A 20 -10.89 -2.18 -0.09
C GLN A 20 -11.32 -1.82 -1.51
N THR A 21 -12.19 -2.62 -2.10
CA THR A 21 -12.79 -2.31 -3.40
C THR A 21 -14.16 -1.70 -3.17
N ILE A 22 -14.33 -0.42 -3.47
CA ILE A 22 -15.59 0.33 -3.28
C ILE A 22 -15.92 1.02 -4.60
N GLY A 23 -17.08 0.72 -5.19
CA GLY A 23 -17.50 1.33 -6.46
C GLY A 23 -16.52 1.13 -7.62
N GLY A 24 -15.79 0.01 -7.64
CA GLY A 24 -14.75 -0.28 -8.65
C GLY A 24 -13.42 0.43 -8.42
N GLN A 25 -13.26 1.22 -7.35
CA GLN A 25 -12.01 1.85 -6.96
C GLN A 25 -11.34 1.12 -5.81
N LEU A 26 -10.02 1.20 -5.74
CA LEU A 26 -9.20 0.65 -4.66
C LEU A 26 -8.93 1.72 -3.60
N HIS A 27 -9.41 1.50 -2.39
CA HIS A 27 -9.27 2.38 -1.25
C HIS A 27 -8.23 1.86 -0.27
N ILE A 28 -7.29 2.72 0.13
CA ILE A 28 -6.26 2.42 1.11
C ILE A 28 -6.04 3.63 2.00
N GLY A 29 -6.30 3.47 3.31
CA GLY A 29 -6.39 4.60 4.23
C GLY A 29 -7.43 5.62 3.75
N SER A 30 -7.00 6.86 3.51
CA SER A 30 -7.85 7.95 3.02
C SER A 30 -7.75 8.20 1.50
N ARG A 31 -7.02 7.35 0.75
CA ARG A 31 -6.81 7.51 -0.70
C ARG A 31 -7.61 6.48 -1.48
N ALA A 32 -8.08 6.90 -2.66
CA ALA A 32 -8.75 6.05 -3.63
C ALA A 32 -7.96 6.04 -4.94
N PHE A 33 -7.91 4.90 -5.61
CA PHE A 33 -7.17 4.68 -6.85
C PHE A 33 -8.05 3.92 -7.86
N PRO A 34 -7.98 4.27 -9.15
CA PRO A 34 -8.76 3.58 -10.19
C PRO A 34 -8.22 2.16 -10.51
N SER A 35 -6.96 1.86 -10.19
CA SER A 35 -6.36 0.56 -10.47
C SER A 35 -5.18 0.25 -9.54
N MET A 36 -4.83 -1.05 -9.45
CA MET A 36 -3.67 -1.49 -8.67
C MET A 36 -2.36 -0.86 -9.18
N THR A 37 -2.23 -0.69 -10.50
CA THR A 37 -1.07 -0.04 -11.12
C THR A 37 -0.91 1.40 -10.63
N SER A 38 -1.99 2.19 -10.62
CA SER A 38 -1.95 3.59 -10.16
C SER A 38 -1.63 3.70 -8.66
N LEU A 39 -2.14 2.77 -7.85
CA LEU A 39 -1.83 2.67 -6.42
C LEU A 39 -0.34 2.38 -6.22
N ILE A 40 0.20 1.38 -6.94
CA ILE A 40 1.61 1.00 -6.85
C ILE A 40 2.51 2.17 -7.26
N GLN A 41 2.26 2.77 -8.43
CA GLN A 41 3.04 3.92 -8.91
C GLN A 41 3.04 5.08 -7.91
N HIS A 42 1.89 5.39 -7.32
CA HIS A 42 1.81 6.45 -6.31
C HIS A 42 2.70 6.14 -5.11
N TYR A 43 2.64 4.92 -4.57
CA TYR A 43 3.40 4.54 -3.38
C TYR A 43 4.85 4.09 -3.65
N THR A 44 5.25 4.00 -4.92
CA THR A 44 6.66 3.97 -5.32
C THR A 44 7.29 5.36 -5.20
N ALA A 45 6.55 6.42 -5.54
CA ALA A 45 7.03 7.80 -5.45
C ALA A 45 6.79 8.46 -4.09
N ASN A 46 5.72 8.05 -3.38
CA ASN A 46 5.29 8.62 -2.11
C ASN A 46 5.27 7.55 -1.02
N PRO A 47 5.55 7.89 0.24
CA PRO A 47 5.56 6.88 1.29
C PRO A 47 4.14 6.36 1.57
N ILE A 48 3.97 5.03 1.60
CA ILE A 48 2.73 4.38 2.07
C ILE A 48 2.59 4.42 3.58
N PHE A 49 3.72 4.58 4.27
CA PHE A 49 3.80 4.85 5.69
C PHE A 49 4.92 5.84 5.95
N SER A 50 4.65 6.81 6.83
CA SER A 50 5.65 7.76 7.32
C SER A 50 5.45 7.93 8.83
N SER A 51 6.50 7.68 9.60
CA SER A 51 6.66 8.12 10.99
C SER A 51 7.83 9.11 11.07
N GLY A 52 8.17 9.59 12.27
CA GLY A 52 9.32 10.48 12.47
C GLY A 52 10.68 9.83 12.10
N THR A 53 10.76 8.50 12.11
CA THR A 53 12.02 7.76 11.91
C THR A 53 12.00 6.83 10.69
N GLU A 54 10.83 6.54 10.13
CA GLU A 54 10.67 5.52 9.09
C GLU A 54 9.76 6.02 7.98
N LYS A 55 10.21 5.86 6.73
CA LYS A 55 9.36 6.02 5.54
C LYS A 55 9.42 4.74 4.71
N LEU A 56 8.26 4.19 4.40
CA LEU A 56 8.14 2.98 3.59
C LEU A 56 7.56 3.31 2.23
N TYR A 57 8.18 2.79 1.19
CA TYR A 57 7.80 2.95 -0.22
C TYR A 57 7.67 1.58 -0.88
N LEU A 58 6.75 1.43 -1.82
CA LEU A 58 6.65 0.23 -2.64
C LEU A 58 7.79 0.23 -3.67
N THR A 59 8.85 -0.52 -3.38
CA THR A 59 10.06 -0.56 -4.22
C THR A 59 10.11 -1.80 -5.09
N ARG A 60 9.98 -2.99 -4.49
CA ARG A 60 10.05 -4.27 -5.20
C ARG A 60 8.98 -5.22 -4.70
N PRO A 61 8.28 -5.93 -5.62
CA PRO A 61 7.44 -7.04 -5.22
C PRO A 61 8.31 -8.14 -4.61
N LEU A 62 7.79 -8.79 -3.57
CA LEU A 62 8.40 -10.01 -3.06
C LEU A 62 8.17 -11.12 -4.09
N ALA A 63 9.22 -11.92 -4.37
CA ALA A 63 9.08 -13.12 -5.18
C ALA A 63 8.10 -14.09 -4.50
N LYS A 64 7.31 -14.79 -5.32
CA LYS A 64 6.30 -15.76 -4.87
C LYS A 64 6.94 -17.03 -4.35
#